data_AF-A0A2Z5ZDH0-F1
#
_entry.id   AF-A0A2Z5ZDH0-F1
#
_cell.length_a   1.000
_cell.length_b   1.000
_cell.length_c   1.000
_cell.angle_alpha   90.00
_cell.angle_beta   90.00
_cell.angle_gamma   90.00
#
_symmetry.space_group_name_H-M   'P 1'
#
loop_
_entity.id
_entity.type
_entity.pdbx_description
1 polymer ?
#
loop_
_entity_poly.entity_id
_entity_poly.type
_entity_poly.pdbx_seq_one_letter_code
_entity_poly.pdbx_strand_id
1 'polypeptide(L)'
;MDFYTPIVIYWVVLGLRYRDFSLPTAANPRIVTGGLCGESKSSILDMAGPTATRWIAPYTTLTTGQNDNSRALEAMSHKGLSLPIVVKPDVGCNGTGVKLARTENELYAALAAFPRTTPLVLQRLIPYQHEAGIFYIRHPDQACGSISSLTYKDIPTLTGNGHNTVLELLKQDPRTQLLLPLYTPRLEHRLNEVLPQGETLDLVFTGNHCKGAVFRNGANDITPALTAQIDAIMKDIPDFHFGRIDVKFESAEALRRGEKFEIIEINGVGSEAIHIWDKRTTLKEAYATQFFHYGETFRIGAKKRAAGWKPCGLWYGVRLWRRQKRLLASYPMND
;
A
#
# COMPACT_ATOMS: atom_id res chain seq x y z
N MET A 1 -25.22 -10.82 -2.19
CA MET A 1 -24.10 -11.64 -1.68
C MET A 1 -22.89 -10.72 -1.64
N ASP A 2 -22.18 -10.67 -0.52
CA ASP A 2 -20.97 -9.85 -0.40
C ASP A 2 -19.90 -10.36 -1.39
N PHE A 3 -19.16 -9.46 -2.05
CA PHE A 3 -18.06 -9.77 -2.97
C PHE A 3 -17.05 -10.72 -2.31
N TYR A 4 -16.83 -10.61 -1.00
CA TYR A 4 -15.85 -11.46 -0.31
C TYR A 4 -16.36 -12.85 0.09
N THR A 5 -17.67 -13.13 0.00
CA THR A 5 -18.22 -14.44 0.41
C THR A 5 -17.58 -15.61 -0.35
N PRO A 6 -17.47 -15.61 -1.69
CA PRO A 6 -16.84 -16.71 -2.42
C PRO A 6 -15.35 -16.89 -2.08
N ILE A 7 -14.67 -15.78 -1.81
CA ILE A 7 -13.25 -15.76 -1.42
C ILE A 7 -13.04 -16.45 -0.07
N VAL A 8 -13.89 -16.14 0.92
CA VAL A 8 -13.85 -16.79 2.24
C VAL A 8 -14.12 -18.29 2.13
N ILE A 9 -15.11 -18.70 1.34
CA ILE A 9 -15.41 -20.12 1.11
C ILE A 9 -14.20 -20.82 0.50
N TYR A 10 -13.57 -20.21 -0.51
CA TYR A 10 -12.37 -20.75 -1.14
C TYR A 10 -11.21 -20.92 -0.15
N TRP A 11 -10.97 -19.93 0.71
CA TRP A 11 -9.97 -20.03 1.79
C TRP A 11 -10.27 -21.17 2.74
N VAL A 12 -11.54 -21.38 3.13
CA VAL A 12 -11.95 -22.50 3.99
C VAL A 12 -11.68 -23.84 3.31
N VAL A 13 -12.03 -23.97 2.03
CA VAL A 13 -11.77 -25.19 1.24
C VAL A 13 -10.28 -25.50 1.18
N LEU A 14 -9.43 -24.50 0.92
CA LEU A 14 -7.97 -24.67 0.93
C LEU A 14 -7.44 -24.98 2.33
N GLY A 15 -7.95 -24.30 3.36
CA GLY A 15 -7.60 -24.57 4.76
C GLY A 15 -7.87 -26.01 5.17
N LEU A 16 -9.01 -26.57 4.75
CA LEU A 16 -9.34 -27.98 4.94
C LEU A 16 -8.41 -28.89 4.14
N ARG A 17 -8.18 -28.60 2.85
CA ARG A 17 -7.30 -29.38 1.97
C ARG A 17 -5.87 -29.49 2.50
N TYR A 18 -5.32 -28.39 3.00
CA TYR A 18 -3.96 -28.33 3.53
C TYR A 18 -3.86 -28.59 5.04
N ARG A 19 -5.02 -28.82 5.69
CA ARG A 19 -5.20 -29.06 7.13
C ARG A 19 -4.65 -27.95 8.02
N ASP A 20 -4.67 -26.71 7.52
CA ASP A 20 -4.15 -25.53 8.20
C ASP A 20 -4.69 -24.24 7.58
N PHE A 21 -5.59 -23.56 8.30
CA PHE A 21 -6.19 -22.30 7.85
C PHE A 21 -5.23 -21.11 7.92
N SER A 22 -4.10 -21.25 8.62
CA SER A 22 -3.06 -20.22 8.73
C SER A 22 -1.89 -20.45 7.77
N LEU A 23 -1.92 -21.52 6.95
CA LEU A 23 -0.82 -21.89 6.07
C LEU A 23 -0.28 -20.74 5.18
N PRO A 24 -1.12 -19.85 4.62
CA PRO A 24 -0.64 -18.70 3.85
C PRO A 24 0.38 -17.84 4.60
N THR A 25 0.31 -17.76 5.92
CA THR A 25 1.24 -16.97 6.74
C THR A 25 2.68 -17.48 6.69
N ALA A 26 2.91 -18.73 6.26
CA ALA A 26 4.25 -19.26 6.03
C ALA A 26 4.83 -18.89 4.66
N ALA A 27 4.07 -18.23 3.77
CA ALA A 27 4.54 -17.89 2.43
C ALA A 27 5.72 -16.91 2.45
N ASN A 28 5.68 -15.90 3.33
CA ASN A 28 6.79 -14.97 3.58
C ASN A 28 7.24 -15.12 5.04
N PRO A 29 7.99 -16.17 5.40
CA PRO A 29 8.11 -16.61 6.79
C PRO A 29 8.88 -15.64 7.71
N ARG A 30 9.60 -14.67 7.15
CA ARG A 30 10.30 -13.63 7.93
C ARG A 30 9.44 -12.42 8.24
N ILE A 31 8.28 -12.31 7.62
CA ILE A 31 7.31 -11.24 7.86
C ILE A 31 6.30 -11.73 8.89
N VAL A 32 5.95 -10.87 9.85
CA VAL A 32 4.89 -11.16 10.84
C VAL A 32 3.62 -11.59 10.11
N THR A 33 3.12 -12.80 10.41
CA THR A 33 2.00 -13.47 9.73
C THR A 33 2.12 -13.61 8.21
N GLY A 34 3.34 -13.57 7.66
CA GLY A 34 3.55 -13.51 6.21
C GLY A 34 3.10 -12.19 5.58
N GLY A 35 2.75 -11.19 6.40
CA GLY A 35 2.11 -9.95 6.01
C GLY A 35 0.60 -10.09 5.77
N LEU A 36 -0.07 -11.05 6.43
CA LEU A 36 -1.53 -11.16 6.39
C LEU A 36 -2.20 -10.11 7.28
N CYS A 37 -1.62 -9.83 8.45
CA CYS A 37 -2.04 -8.76 9.35
C CYS A 37 -0.97 -8.44 10.41
N GLY A 38 -1.00 -7.19 10.89
CA GLY A 38 -0.16 -6.73 11.99
C GLY A 38 1.32 -6.61 11.67
N GLU A 39 1.71 -6.66 10.40
CA GLU A 39 3.07 -6.40 9.94
C GLU A 39 3.48 -4.94 10.15
N SER A 40 4.75 -4.75 10.47
CA SER A 40 5.43 -3.45 10.51
C SER A 40 5.99 -3.15 9.12
N LYS A 41 5.77 -1.93 8.62
CA LYS A 41 6.31 -1.47 7.33
C LYS A 41 7.83 -1.45 7.38
N SER A 42 8.39 -0.86 8.44
CA SER A 42 9.84 -0.76 8.59
C SER A 42 10.48 -2.14 8.69
N SER A 43 9.85 -3.10 9.39
CA SER A 43 10.37 -4.47 9.51
C SER A 43 10.60 -5.16 8.16
N ILE A 44 9.80 -4.86 7.13
CA ILE A 44 9.99 -5.43 5.78
C ILE A 44 11.09 -4.67 5.04
N LEU A 45 11.08 -3.34 5.12
CA LEU A 45 12.06 -2.49 4.45
C LEU A 45 13.48 -2.64 5.05
N ASP A 46 13.59 -2.89 6.35
CA ASP A 46 14.86 -3.12 7.07
C ASP A 46 15.53 -4.44 6.67
N MET A 47 14.77 -5.38 6.08
CA MET A 47 15.32 -6.62 5.53
C MET A 47 15.91 -6.46 4.12
N ALA A 48 15.71 -5.30 3.48
CA ALA A 48 16.22 -5.05 2.14
C ALA A 48 17.76 -5.02 2.13
N GLY A 49 18.35 -5.82 1.24
CA GLY A 49 19.77 -5.73 0.95
C GLY A 49 20.14 -4.50 0.09
N PRO A 50 21.42 -4.37 -0.30
CA PRO A 50 21.93 -3.22 -1.05
C PRO A 50 21.28 -2.99 -2.40
N THR A 51 20.72 -4.02 -3.03
CA THR A 51 20.01 -3.91 -4.32
C THR A 51 18.66 -3.26 -4.09
N ALA A 52 17.88 -3.79 -3.16
CA ALA A 52 16.53 -3.29 -2.86
C ALA A 52 16.55 -1.92 -2.19
N THR A 53 17.50 -1.64 -1.28
CA THR A 53 17.61 -0.34 -0.60
C THR A 53 17.72 0.83 -1.57
N ARG A 54 18.38 0.66 -2.74
CA ARG A 54 18.52 1.72 -3.76
C ARG A 54 17.18 2.16 -4.37
N TRP A 55 16.19 1.29 -4.33
CA TRP A 55 14.85 1.56 -4.87
C TRP A 55 13.88 1.99 -3.79
N ILE A 56 14.18 1.77 -2.51
CA ILE A 56 13.29 2.15 -1.41
C ILE A 56 13.48 3.63 -1.09
N ALA A 57 12.38 4.36 -1.01
CA ALA A 57 12.42 5.76 -0.60
C ALA A 57 13.00 5.86 0.82
N PRO A 58 14.08 6.64 1.05
CA PRO A 58 14.73 6.78 2.33
C PRO A 58 13.75 7.12 3.46
N TYR A 59 13.92 6.45 4.59
CA TYR A 59 13.09 6.66 5.76
C TYR A 59 13.88 6.51 7.06
N THR A 60 13.27 7.00 8.14
CA THR A 60 13.66 6.75 9.52
C THR A 60 12.43 6.38 10.35
N THR A 61 12.62 5.87 11.55
CA THR A 61 11.52 5.48 12.44
C THR A 61 11.57 6.25 13.75
N LEU A 62 10.40 6.49 14.34
CA LEU A 62 10.24 7.17 15.62
C LEU A 62 9.05 6.58 16.36
N THR A 63 9.20 6.27 17.64
CA THR A 63 8.06 5.96 18.51
C THR A 63 7.66 7.19 19.30
N THR A 64 6.38 7.58 19.20
CA THR A 64 5.82 8.75 19.91
C THR A 64 5.92 8.58 21.43
N GLY A 65 6.24 9.66 22.13
CA GLY A 65 6.60 9.67 23.54
C GLY A 65 6.92 11.08 24.03
N GLN A 66 8.05 11.24 24.73
CA GLN A 66 8.55 12.54 25.16
C GLN A 66 9.50 13.13 24.10
N ASN A 67 9.49 14.46 23.99
CA ASN A 67 10.37 15.23 23.10
C ASN A 67 10.36 14.75 21.64
N ASP A 68 9.17 14.37 21.14
CA ASP A 68 9.01 13.78 19.80
C ASP A 68 9.55 14.69 18.70
N ASN A 69 9.35 16.01 18.82
CA ASN A 69 9.80 16.98 17.84
C ASN A 69 11.33 16.96 17.65
N SER A 70 12.11 17.06 18.73
CA SER A 70 13.58 17.08 18.62
C SER A 70 14.12 15.73 18.14
N ARG A 71 13.55 14.63 18.65
CA ARG A 71 13.91 13.27 18.24
C ARG A 71 13.60 13.00 16.76
N ALA A 72 12.50 13.56 16.24
CA ALA A 72 12.15 13.47 14.82
C ALA A 72 13.19 14.19 13.96
N LEU A 73 13.55 15.43 14.29
CA LEU A 73 14.55 16.21 13.55
C LEU A 73 15.93 15.55 13.59
N GLU A 74 16.34 15.05 14.76
CA GLU A 74 17.60 14.33 14.93
C GLU A 74 17.64 13.05 14.09
N ALA A 75 16.58 12.24 14.14
CA ALA A 75 16.47 11.01 13.36
C ALA A 75 16.43 11.27 11.85
N MET A 76 15.79 12.36 11.42
CA MET A 76 15.78 12.80 10.03
C MET A 76 17.17 13.25 9.58
N SER A 77 17.84 14.11 10.37
CA SER A 77 19.19 14.60 10.09
C SER A 77 20.20 13.46 9.95
N HIS A 78 20.18 12.48 10.87
CA HIS A 78 21.05 11.29 10.80
C HIS A 78 20.89 10.46 9.53
N LYS A 79 19.72 10.54 8.89
CA LYS A 79 19.41 9.83 7.63
C LYS A 79 19.45 10.74 6.41
N GLY A 80 19.84 12.01 6.56
CA GLY A 80 19.84 13.00 5.47
C GLY A 80 18.45 13.30 4.92
N LEU A 81 17.41 13.18 5.75
CA LEU A 81 16.03 13.48 5.39
C LEU A 81 15.72 14.95 5.68
N SER A 82 14.97 15.58 4.77
CA SER A 82 14.48 16.95 4.91
C SER A 82 12.98 17.01 4.67
N LEU A 83 12.38 18.15 5.02
CA LEU A 83 11.02 18.47 4.61
C LEU A 83 10.97 18.76 3.10
N PRO A 84 9.85 18.48 2.40
CA PRO A 84 8.64 17.83 2.91
C PRO A 84 8.83 16.33 3.22
N ILE A 85 8.18 15.84 4.28
CA ILE A 85 8.27 14.46 4.76
C ILE A 85 6.88 13.82 4.90
N VAL A 86 6.78 12.53 4.59
CA VAL A 86 5.58 11.73 4.82
C VAL A 86 5.68 11.04 6.18
N VAL A 87 4.69 11.25 7.04
CA VAL A 87 4.54 10.59 8.33
C VAL A 87 3.48 9.50 8.20
N LYS A 88 3.82 8.26 8.53
CA LYS A 88 2.86 7.13 8.48
C LYS A 88 3.02 6.20 9.68
N PRO A 89 1.94 5.61 10.21
CA PRO A 89 2.06 4.60 11.26
C PRO A 89 2.74 3.35 10.70
N ASP A 90 3.64 2.77 11.49
CA ASP A 90 4.43 1.62 11.06
C ASP A 90 3.54 0.39 10.83
N VAL A 91 2.58 0.15 11.72
CA VAL A 91 1.50 -0.82 11.52
C VAL A 91 0.27 -0.09 11.02
N GLY A 92 -0.22 -0.43 9.82
CA GLY A 92 -1.41 0.20 9.27
C GLY A 92 -1.65 -0.24 7.84
N CYS A 93 -2.88 -0.06 7.34
CA CYS A 93 -3.25 -0.40 5.97
C CYS A 93 -4.10 0.73 5.35
N ASN A 94 -4.24 0.70 4.02
CA ASN A 94 -5.16 1.57 3.29
C ASN A 94 -4.90 3.08 3.52
N GLY A 95 -3.64 3.48 3.67
CA GLY A 95 -3.26 4.89 3.88
C GLY A 95 -3.76 5.50 5.19
N THR A 96 -4.23 4.69 6.15
CA THR A 96 -4.77 5.19 7.41
C THR A 96 -3.68 5.89 8.22
N GLY A 97 -3.94 7.12 8.66
CA GLY A 97 -3.00 7.93 9.41
C GLY A 97 -1.83 8.48 8.60
N VAL A 98 -1.82 8.40 7.27
CA VAL A 98 -0.74 9.02 6.47
C VAL A 98 -0.92 10.54 6.46
N LYS A 99 0.15 11.27 6.80
CA LYS A 99 0.22 12.73 6.83
C LYS A 99 1.39 13.24 5.99
N LEU A 100 1.20 14.35 5.28
CA LEU A 100 2.27 15.07 4.61
C LEU A 100 2.63 16.33 5.41
N ALA A 101 3.88 16.42 5.88
CA ALA A 101 4.38 17.60 6.54
C ALA A 101 5.35 18.35 5.61
N ARG A 102 4.97 19.57 5.20
CA ARG A 102 5.77 20.48 4.38
C ARG A 102 6.64 21.41 5.23
N THR A 103 6.22 21.67 6.45
CA THR A 103 6.90 22.54 7.41
C THR A 103 7.15 21.81 8.73
N GLU A 104 8.06 22.35 9.56
CA GLU A 104 8.30 21.80 10.90
C GLU A 104 7.04 21.84 11.77
N ASN A 105 6.27 22.93 11.68
CA ASN A 105 5.01 23.06 12.41
C ASN A 105 3.99 21.98 12.00
N GLU A 106 3.89 21.67 10.71
CA GLU A 106 3.06 20.55 10.23
C GLU A 106 3.58 19.20 10.72
N LEU A 107 4.91 19.00 10.77
CA LEU A 107 5.50 17.79 11.33
C LEU A 107 5.13 17.65 12.82
N TYR A 108 5.28 18.72 13.60
CA TYR A 108 4.95 18.71 15.03
C TYR A 108 3.46 18.43 15.27
N ALA A 109 2.59 19.04 14.47
CA ALA A 109 1.16 18.78 14.51
C ALA A 109 0.83 17.32 14.15
N ALA A 110 1.47 16.78 13.11
CA ALA A 110 1.29 15.39 12.70
C ALA A 110 1.72 14.42 13.81
N LEU A 111 2.90 14.62 14.43
CA LEU A 111 3.40 13.79 15.53
C LEU A 111 2.47 13.84 16.75
N ALA A 112 1.97 15.02 17.11
CA ALA A 112 1.07 15.21 18.24
C ALA A 112 -0.32 14.57 18.04
N ALA A 113 -0.74 14.39 16.78
CA ALA A 113 -2.03 13.80 16.44
C ALA A 113 -2.09 12.27 16.62
N PHE A 114 -0.94 11.58 16.72
CA PHE A 114 -0.91 10.14 16.97
C PHE A 114 -0.98 9.82 18.47
N PRO A 115 -1.59 8.68 18.85
CA PRO A 115 -1.50 8.17 20.21
C PRO A 115 -0.04 8.01 20.66
N ARG A 116 0.21 8.11 21.97
CA ARG A 116 1.55 7.83 22.55
C ARG A 116 1.93 6.37 22.35
N THR A 117 3.23 6.09 22.35
CA THR A 117 3.82 4.76 22.09
C THR A 117 3.46 4.17 20.72
N THR A 118 3.16 5.03 19.74
CA THR A 118 2.89 4.63 18.36
C THR A 118 4.18 4.67 17.55
N PRO A 119 4.64 3.55 16.97
CA PRO A 119 5.75 3.56 16.04
C PRO A 119 5.32 4.21 14.71
N LEU A 120 6.09 5.18 14.26
CA LEU A 120 5.91 5.94 13.04
C LEU A 120 7.11 5.76 12.12
N VAL A 121 6.84 5.86 10.82
CA VAL A 121 7.83 5.95 9.76
C VAL A 121 7.79 7.38 9.21
N LEU A 122 8.95 8.03 9.20
CA LEU A 122 9.18 9.32 8.55
C LEU A 122 9.93 9.04 7.24
N GLN A 123 9.26 9.19 6.11
CA GLN A 123 9.77 8.79 4.79
C GLN A 123 9.84 9.99 3.84
N ARG A 124 10.91 10.08 3.05
CA ARG A 124 11.08 11.11 2.02
C ARG A 124 9.88 11.14 1.08
N LEU A 125 9.37 12.34 0.78
CA LEU A 125 8.39 12.52 -0.28
C LEU A 125 9.05 12.23 -1.64
N ILE A 126 8.55 11.21 -2.35
CA ILE A 126 9.02 10.88 -3.70
C ILE A 126 8.45 11.92 -4.68
N PRO A 127 9.27 12.52 -5.56
CA PRO A 127 8.86 13.63 -6.43
C PRO A 127 7.99 13.19 -7.61
N TYR A 128 7.81 11.89 -7.81
CA TYR A 128 6.98 11.36 -8.88
C TYR A 128 5.49 11.45 -8.54
N GLN A 129 4.70 11.84 -9.55
CA GLN A 129 3.27 12.02 -9.41
C GLN A 129 2.52 10.68 -9.50
N HIS A 130 2.94 9.79 -10.40
CA HIS A 130 2.23 8.55 -10.65
C HIS A 130 2.55 7.47 -9.62
N GLU A 131 1.53 6.68 -9.25
CA GLU A 131 1.65 5.57 -8.31
C GLU A 131 1.13 4.26 -8.96
N ALA A 132 1.82 3.16 -8.70
CA ALA A 132 1.42 1.84 -9.17
C ALA A 132 1.57 0.77 -8.08
N GLY A 133 0.68 -0.22 -8.10
CA GLY A 133 0.81 -1.46 -7.35
C GLY A 133 1.28 -2.59 -8.27
N ILE A 134 2.41 -3.21 -7.93
CA ILE A 134 3.03 -4.32 -8.66
C ILE A 134 2.92 -5.58 -7.81
N PHE A 135 2.22 -6.61 -8.29
CA PHE A 135 2.04 -7.84 -7.54
C PHE A 135 3.04 -8.90 -7.99
N TYR A 136 3.97 -9.26 -7.11
CA TYR A 136 5.05 -10.20 -7.37
C TYR A 136 4.78 -11.56 -6.72
N ILE A 137 5.10 -12.63 -7.45
CA ILE A 137 5.01 -14.02 -6.97
C ILE A 137 6.28 -14.77 -7.38
N ARG A 138 6.92 -15.47 -6.45
CA ARG A 138 8.01 -16.41 -6.69
C ARG A 138 7.90 -17.60 -5.77
N HIS A 139 7.71 -18.79 -6.31
CA HIS A 139 7.76 -19.99 -5.49
C HIS A 139 9.19 -20.29 -5.01
N PRO A 140 9.38 -20.98 -3.87
CA PRO A 140 10.71 -21.23 -3.29
C PRO A 140 11.64 -22.06 -4.19
N ASP A 141 11.07 -22.87 -5.06
CA ASP A 141 11.75 -23.73 -6.04
C ASP A 141 11.94 -23.06 -7.41
N GLN A 142 11.52 -21.80 -7.57
CA GLN A 142 11.67 -21.06 -8.80
C GLN A 142 12.88 -20.12 -8.74
N ALA A 143 13.73 -20.19 -9.77
CA ALA A 143 14.88 -19.32 -9.91
C ALA A 143 14.47 -17.86 -10.06
N CYS A 144 13.36 -17.56 -10.74
CA CYS A 144 12.85 -16.21 -10.96
C CYS A 144 11.35 -16.14 -10.63
N GLY A 145 10.90 -14.99 -10.15
CA GLY A 145 9.49 -14.67 -9.97
C GLY A 145 8.85 -14.06 -11.20
N SER A 146 7.56 -13.74 -11.07
CA SER A 146 6.76 -13.08 -12.08
C SER A 146 5.92 -11.95 -11.48
N ILE A 147 5.58 -10.98 -12.32
CA ILE A 147 4.58 -9.97 -12.00
C ILE A 147 3.23 -10.50 -12.46
N SER A 148 2.34 -10.77 -11.51
CA SER A 148 0.99 -11.30 -11.76
C SER A 148 -0.06 -10.20 -11.95
N SER A 149 0.26 -8.95 -11.57
CA SER A 149 -0.63 -7.81 -11.69
C SER A 149 0.18 -6.51 -11.68
N LEU A 150 -0.21 -5.56 -12.53
CA LEU A 150 0.21 -4.18 -12.48
C LEU A 150 -1.05 -3.30 -12.44
N THR A 151 -1.10 -2.35 -11.53
CA THR A 151 -2.25 -1.45 -11.37
C THR A 151 -1.77 -0.02 -11.23
N TYR A 152 -2.24 0.86 -12.09
CA TYR A 152 -2.04 2.29 -11.93
C TYR A 152 -3.10 2.85 -10.98
N LYS A 153 -2.66 3.71 -10.08
CA LYS A 153 -3.49 4.38 -9.08
C LYS A 153 -3.62 5.84 -9.47
N ASP A 154 -4.56 6.10 -10.36
CA ASP A 154 -4.78 7.43 -10.91
C ASP A 154 -5.51 8.28 -9.85
N ILE A 155 -4.95 9.45 -9.52
CA ILE A 155 -5.58 10.39 -8.60
C ILE A 155 -6.70 11.11 -9.36
N PRO A 156 -7.97 11.04 -8.91
CA PRO A 156 -9.05 11.76 -9.56
C PRO A 156 -8.86 13.27 -9.36
N THR A 157 -9.01 14.01 -10.44
CA THR A 157 -8.87 15.46 -10.50
C THR A 157 -10.21 16.12 -10.83
N LEU A 158 -10.46 17.27 -10.24
CA LEU A 158 -11.58 18.15 -10.58
C LEU A 158 -11.05 19.32 -11.41
N THR A 159 -11.68 19.60 -12.55
CA THR A 159 -11.27 20.72 -13.41
C THR A 159 -12.21 21.90 -13.21
N GLY A 160 -11.63 23.08 -12.92
CA GLY A 160 -12.37 24.33 -12.77
C GLY A 160 -12.98 24.80 -14.08
N ASN A 161 -14.18 25.36 -13.97
CA ASN A 161 -14.87 26.01 -15.09
C ASN A 161 -14.96 27.54 -14.93
N GLY A 162 -14.30 28.12 -13.90
CA GLY A 162 -14.27 29.55 -13.64
C GLY A 162 -15.55 30.13 -13.00
N HIS A 163 -16.59 29.32 -12.79
CA HIS A 163 -17.89 29.79 -12.31
C HIS A 163 -18.44 29.01 -11.12
N ASN A 164 -18.34 27.68 -11.15
CA ASN A 164 -18.86 26.83 -10.10
C ASN A 164 -17.87 26.63 -8.96
N THR A 165 -18.41 26.48 -7.76
CA THR A 165 -17.60 26.12 -6.60
C THR A 165 -17.12 24.67 -6.69
N VAL A 166 -16.06 24.32 -5.94
CA VAL A 166 -15.60 22.92 -5.80
C VAL A 166 -16.75 21.98 -5.43
N LEU A 167 -17.62 22.36 -4.49
CA LEU A 167 -18.75 21.54 -4.09
C LEU A 167 -19.77 21.32 -5.22
N GLU A 168 -20.03 22.35 -6.02
CA GLU A 168 -20.94 22.25 -7.17
C GLU A 168 -20.37 21.37 -8.27
N LEU A 169 -19.09 21.54 -8.61
CA LEU A 169 -18.38 20.71 -9.57
C LEU A 169 -18.39 19.23 -9.14
N LEU A 170 -18.15 18.96 -7.84
CA LEU A 170 -18.23 17.60 -7.29
C LEU A 170 -19.64 16.97 -7.39
N LYS A 171 -20.71 17.77 -7.33
CA LYS A 171 -22.10 17.31 -7.48
C LYS A 171 -22.49 17.09 -8.94
N GLN A 172 -21.87 17.81 -9.87
CA GLN A 172 -22.15 17.70 -11.29
C GLN A 172 -21.47 16.50 -11.95
N ASP A 173 -20.29 16.09 -11.46
CA ASP A 173 -19.61 14.91 -12.01
C ASP A 173 -20.31 13.60 -11.55
N PRO A 174 -20.67 12.70 -12.49
CA PRO A 174 -21.43 11.50 -12.18
C PRO A 174 -20.77 10.53 -11.20
N ARG A 175 -19.43 10.52 -11.11
CA ARG A 175 -18.68 9.66 -10.20
C ARG A 175 -18.51 10.34 -8.85
N THR A 176 -18.07 11.59 -8.81
CA THR A 176 -17.77 12.28 -7.55
C THR A 176 -19.03 12.56 -6.75
N GLN A 177 -20.20 12.73 -7.39
CA GLN A 177 -21.47 12.90 -6.67
C GLN A 177 -21.79 11.71 -5.75
N LEU A 178 -21.45 10.49 -6.17
CA LEU A 178 -21.68 9.25 -5.42
C LEU A 178 -20.69 9.11 -4.25
N LEU A 179 -19.59 9.87 -4.29
CA LEU A 179 -18.49 9.83 -3.34
C LEU A 179 -18.38 11.14 -2.53
N LEU A 180 -19.39 12.01 -2.56
CA LEU A 180 -19.38 13.28 -1.83
C LEU A 180 -19.01 13.12 -0.34
N PRO A 181 -19.59 12.16 0.42
CA PRO A 181 -19.23 11.99 1.84
C PRO A 181 -17.75 11.63 2.07
N LEU A 182 -17.05 11.16 1.03
CA LEU A 182 -15.63 10.81 1.08
C LEU A 182 -14.72 12.02 0.83
N TYR A 183 -15.12 12.92 -0.09
CA TYR A 183 -14.32 14.07 -0.48
C TYR A 183 -14.59 15.31 0.37
N THR A 184 -15.84 15.57 0.77
CA THR A 184 -16.21 16.81 1.45
C THR A 184 -15.47 17.06 2.77
N PRO A 185 -15.24 16.06 3.66
CA PRO A 185 -14.50 16.32 4.90
C PRO A 185 -13.02 16.66 4.67
N ARG A 186 -12.43 16.25 3.53
CA ARG A 186 -11.02 16.50 3.21
C ARG A 186 -10.81 17.84 2.53
N LEU A 187 -11.80 18.27 1.77
CA LEU A 187 -11.77 19.52 1.02
C LEU A 187 -12.51 20.65 1.75
N GLU A 188 -12.85 20.48 3.03
CA GLU A 188 -13.69 21.41 3.81
C GLU A 188 -13.27 22.87 3.62
N HIS A 189 -11.96 23.16 3.71
CA HIS A 189 -11.40 24.49 3.55
C HIS A 189 -11.45 25.06 2.12
N ARG A 190 -11.77 24.24 1.12
CA ARG A 190 -11.79 24.59 -0.31
C ARG A 190 -13.16 24.42 -0.98
N LEU A 191 -14.17 23.89 -0.27
CA LEU A 191 -15.48 23.56 -0.88
C LEU A 191 -16.18 24.73 -1.57
N ASN A 192 -15.98 25.95 -1.04
CA ASN A 192 -16.61 27.17 -1.55
C ASN A 192 -15.71 27.95 -2.53
N GLU A 193 -14.51 27.45 -2.83
CA GLU A 193 -13.61 28.04 -3.81
C GLU A 193 -14.15 27.86 -5.23
N VAL A 194 -14.06 28.89 -6.07
CA VAL A 194 -14.32 28.79 -7.51
C VAL A 194 -12.99 28.58 -8.21
N LEU A 195 -12.77 27.38 -8.75
CA LEU A 195 -11.54 27.07 -9.47
C LEU A 195 -11.52 27.80 -10.83
N PRO A 196 -10.45 28.53 -11.15
CA PRO A 196 -10.23 29.12 -12.47
C PRO A 196 -10.42 28.12 -13.61
N GLN A 197 -10.83 28.62 -14.77
CA GLN A 197 -11.07 27.76 -15.93
C GLN A 197 -9.79 27.00 -16.33
N GLY A 198 -9.88 25.67 -16.36
CA GLY A 198 -8.78 24.78 -16.72
C GLY A 198 -7.82 24.43 -15.57
N GLU A 199 -7.96 25.04 -14.39
CA GLU A 199 -7.18 24.65 -13.21
C GLU A 199 -7.67 23.30 -12.66
N THR A 200 -6.73 22.44 -12.24
CA THR A 200 -7.05 21.11 -11.70
C THR A 200 -6.80 21.02 -10.21
N LEU A 201 -7.75 20.41 -9.50
CA LEU A 201 -7.66 20.08 -8.09
C LEU A 201 -7.64 18.57 -7.88
N ASP A 202 -6.56 18.04 -7.32
CA ASP A 202 -6.48 16.65 -6.87
C ASP A 202 -7.44 16.41 -5.70
N LEU A 203 -8.28 15.39 -5.81
CA LEU A 203 -9.29 15.11 -4.78
C LEU A 203 -8.76 14.28 -3.60
N VAL A 204 -7.59 13.65 -3.76
CA VAL A 204 -6.92 12.85 -2.71
C VAL A 204 -5.40 12.95 -2.84
N PHE A 205 -4.71 12.97 -1.71
CA PHE A 205 -3.25 12.89 -1.69
C PHE A 205 -2.71 11.46 -1.91
N THR A 206 -3.44 10.44 -1.44
CA THR A 206 -3.00 9.03 -1.48
C THR A 206 -3.74 8.22 -2.56
N GLY A 207 -3.01 7.35 -3.27
CA GLY A 207 -3.53 6.47 -4.32
C GLY A 207 -4.35 5.27 -3.81
N ASN A 208 -5.27 5.48 -2.86
CA ASN A 208 -6.11 4.41 -2.32
C ASN A 208 -7.54 4.43 -2.89
N HIS A 209 -8.00 3.30 -3.44
CA HIS A 209 -9.34 3.15 -4.02
C HIS A 209 -10.47 3.40 -3.01
N CYS A 210 -10.37 2.88 -1.78
CA CYS A 210 -11.35 3.15 -0.73
C CYS A 210 -11.40 4.63 -0.30
N LYS A 211 -10.44 5.43 -0.79
CA LYS A 211 -10.35 6.88 -0.53
C LYS A 211 -10.69 7.72 -1.76
N GLY A 212 -10.90 7.12 -2.93
CA GLY A 212 -11.38 7.79 -4.15
C GLY A 212 -10.55 7.52 -5.40
N ALA A 213 -9.33 6.98 -5.24
CA ALA A 213 -8.42 6.73 -6.37
C ALA A 213 -9.04 5.82 -7.44
N VAL A 214 -8.71 6.08 -8.70
CA VAL A 214 -9.15 5.27 -9.83
C VAL A 214 -8.09 4.21 -10.09
N PHE A 215 -8.47 2.94 -9.99
CA PHE A 215 -7.57 1.85 -10.32
C PHE A 215 -7.73 1.50 -11.79
N ARG A 216 -6.60 1.40 -12.49
CA ARG A 216 -6.54 1.05 -13.90
C ARG A 216 -5.61 -0.13 -14.10
N ASN A 217 -6.10 -1.15 -14.79
CA ASN A 217 -5.38 -2.38 -15.08
C ASN A 217 -4.24 -2.08 -16.05
N GLY A 218 -3.00 -2.28 -15.59
CA GLY A 218 -1.77 -2.08 -16.33
C GLY A 218 -1.15 -3.36 -16.85
N ALA A 219 -1.86 -4.50 -16.89
CA ALA A 219 -1.27 -5.79 -17.26
C ALA A 219 -0.49 -5.78 -18.59
N ASN A 220 -0.94 -4.99 -19.57
CA ASN A 220 -0.27 -4.86 -20.87
C ASN A 220 1.10 -4.16 -20.81
N ASP A 221 1.39 -3.46 -19.70
CA ASP A 221 2.66 -2.77 -19.48
C ASP A 221 3.65 -3.62 -18.66
N ILE A 222 3.29 -4.87 -18.33
CA ILE A 222 4.24 -5.82 -17.73
C ILE A 222 5.19 -6.31 -18.81
N THR A 223 6.46 -5.93 -18.71
CA THR A 223 7.51 -6.33 -19.64
C THR A 223 8.51 -7.29 -18.98
N PRO A 224 9.34 -8.01 -19.77
CA PRO A 224 10.47 -8.76 -19.25
C PRO A 224 11.47 -7.89 -18.45
N ALA A 225 11.70 -6.65 -18.89
CA ALA A 225 12.61 -5.73 -18.22
C ALA A 225 12.10 -5.33 -16.83
N LEU A 226 10.83 -4.92 -16.73
CA LEU A 226 10.20 -4.62 -15.44
C LEU A 226 10.17 -5.85 -14.54
N THR A 227 9.85 -7.03 -15.08
CA THR A 227 9.82 -8.28 -14.31
C THR A 227 11.19 -8.63 -13.77
N ALA A 228 12.25 -8.53 -14.58
CA ALA A 228 13.62 -8.79 -14.15
C ALA A 228 14.09 -7.82 -13.05
N GLN A 229 13.76 -6.52 -13.19
CA GLN A 229 14.12 -5.53 -12.19
C GLN A 229 13.41 -5.80 -10.85
N ILE A 230 12.10 -6.04 -10.87
CA ILE A 230 11.33 -6.33 -9.66
C ILE A 230 11.79 -7.65 -9.03
N ASP A 231 12.08 -8.68 -9.83
CA ASP A 231 12.61 -9.94 -9.34
C ASP A 231 13.97 -9.78 -8.64
N ALA A 232 14.88 -8.98 -9.21
CA ALA A 232 16.16 -8.67 -8.59
C ALA A 232 16.01 -7.95 -7.24
N ILE A 233 15.10 -6.98 -7.15
CA ILE A 233 14.80 -6.26 -5.90
C ILE A 233 14.19 -7.22 -4.87
N MET A 234 13.18 -8.01 -5.24
CA MET A 234 12.47 -8.87 -4.29
C MET A 234 13.31 -10.06 -3.82
N LYS A 235 14.26 -10.55 -4.62
CA LYS A 235 15.24 -11.57 -4.19
C LYS A 235 16.20 -11.07 -3.13
N ASP A 236 16.47 -9.77 -3.11
CA ASP A 236 17.35 -9.13 -2.14
C ASP A 236 16.68 -8.91 -0.77
N ILE A 237 15.38 -9.21 -0.67
CA ILE A 237 14.66 -9.32 0.60
C ILE A 237 14.56 -10.81 0.95
N PRO A 238 15.21 -11.27 2.04
CA PRO A 238 15.26 -12.68 2.41
C PRO A 238 13.87 -13.31 2.52
N ASP A 239 13.67 -14.45 1.85
CA ASP A 239 12.45 -15.25 1.91
C ASP A 239 11.15 -14.48 1.56
N PHE A 240 11.24 -13.43 0.72
CA PHE A 240 10.07 -12.80 0.12
C PHE A 240 9.60 -13.57 -1.13
N HIS A 241 8.33 -13.98 -1.14
CA HIS A 241 7.74 -14.85 -2.15
C HIS A 241 6.42 -14.35 -2.73
N PHE A 242 5.64 -13.58 -1.98
CA PHE A 242 4.30 -13.20 -2.41
C PHE A 242 3.91 -11.84 -1.82
N GLY A 243 3.56 -10.88 -2.68
CA GLY A 243 3.04 -9.62 -2.18
C GLY A 243 2.96 -8.51 -3.22
N ARG A 244 2.45 -7.35 -2.78
CA ARG A 244 2.33 -6.14 -3.59
C ARG A 244 3.39 -5.13 -3.20
N ILE A 245 4.05 -4.59 -4.21
CA ILE A 245 5.03 -3.51 -4.10
C ILE A 245 4.34 -2.25 -4.60
N ASP A 246 4.18 -1.27 -3.72
CA ASP A 246 3.58 0.01 -4.07
C ASP A 246 4.71 1.01 -4.36
N VAL A 247 4.73 1.53 -5.59
CA VAL A 247 5.79 2.38 -6.13
C VAL A 247 5.25 3.71 -6.62
N LYS A 248 6.07 4.75 -6.53
CA LYS A 248 5.91 6.00 -7.28
C LYS A 248 6.89 6.03 -8.45
N PHE A 249 6.48 6.52 -9.62
CA PHE A 249 7.28 6.39 -10.84
C PHE A 249 7.12 7.57 -11.80
N GLU A 250 8.16 7.85 -12.60
CA GLU A 250 8.21 9.03 -13.48
C GLU A 250 7.20 8.96 -14.64
N SER A 251 7.18 7.85 -15.38
CA SER A 251 6.33 7.64 -16.55
C SER A 251 6.07 6.14 -16.77
N ALA A 252 4.98 5.80 -17.45
CA ALA A 252 4.66 4.41 -17.77
C ALA A 252 5.76 3.77 -18.61
N GLU A 253 6.35 4.53 -19.54
CA GLU A 253 7.46 4.09 -20.39
C GLU A 253 8.72 3.76 -19.58
N ALA A 254 9.07 4.59 -18.60
CA ALA A 254 10.21 4.31 -17.70
C ALA A 254 9.92 3.09 -16.82
N LEU A 255 8.72 2.99 -16.26
CA LEU A 255 8.32 1.84 -15.46
C LEU A 255 8.38 0.55 -16.27
N ARG A 256 7.92 0.55 -17.54
CA ARG A 256 8.02 -0.58 -18.47
C ARG A 256 9.47 -1.01 -18.75
N ARG A 257 10.46 -0.14 -18.57
CA ARG A 257 11.88 -0.50 -18.66
C ARG A 257 12.48 -0.96 -17.33
N GLY A 258 11.70 -0.92 -16.24
CA GLY A 258 12.21 -1.16 -14.90
C GLY A 258 13.05 0.00 -14.38
N GLU A 259 12.76 1.23 -14.80
CA GLU A 259 13.56 2.41 -14.49
C GLU A 259 12.72 3.49 -13.79
N LYS A 260 13.41 4.40 -13.08
CA LYS A 260 12.84 5.65 -12.54
C LYS A 260 11.55 5.46 -11.74
N PHE A 261 11.59 4.51 -10.81
CA PHE A 261 10.58 4.35 -9.78
C PHE A 261 11.23 4.24 -8.41
N GLU A 262 10.44 4.47 -7.37
CA GLU A 262 10.84 4.32 -5.99
C GLU A 262 9.73 3.59 -5.21
N ILE A 263 10.13 2.68 -4.33
CA ILE A 263 9.26 1.85 -3.51
C ILE A 263 8.87 2.63 -2.25
N ILE A 264 7.56 2.75 -2.04
CA ILE A 264 6.96 3.38 -0.86
C ILE A 264 6.66 2.33 0.20
N GLU A 265 6.17 1.17 -0.23
CA GLU A 265 5.67 0.12 0.63
C GLU A 265 5.80 -1.25 -0.03
N ILE A 266 6.06 -2.27 0.78
CA ILE A 266 6.04 -3.68 0.39
C ILE A 266 5.06 -4.37 1.33
N ASN A 267 4.03 -4.97 0.75
CA ASN A 267 2.95 -5.63 1.48
C ASN A 267 3.00 -7.14 1.22
N GLY A 268 2.73 -7.95 2.24
CA GLY A 268 2.79 -9.42 2.13
C GLY A 268 1.46 -10.07 1.70
N VAL A 269 1.15 -11.22 2.30
CA VAL A 269 0.01 -12.10 1.96
C VAL A 269 -1.36 -11.43 2.04
N GLY A 270 -1.53 -10.42 2.89
CA GLY A 270 -2.77 -9.67 3.04
C GLY A 270 -3.01 -8.66 1.93
N SER A 271 -2.04 -8.45 1.03
CA SER A 271 -2.20 -7.57 -0.12
C SER A 271 -3.06 -8.20 -1.20
N GLU A 272 -3.81 -7.33 -1.90
CA GLU A 272 -4.70 -7.70 -2.98
C GLU A 272 -4.14 -7.26 -4.34
N ALA A 273 -4.39 -8.06 -5.38
CA ALA A 273 -4.15 -7.68 -6.77
C ALA A 273 -5.21 -6.68 -7.24
N ILE A 274 -4.96 -5.41 -6.92
CA ILE A 274 -5.94 -4.34 -7.00
C ILE A 274 -6.42 -3.95 -8.42
N HIS A 275 -5.86 -4.52 -9.50
CA HIS A 275 -6.38 -4.33 -10.85
C HIS A 275 -7.81 -4.86 -11.02
N ILE A 276 -8.26 -5.73 -10.10
CA ILE A 276 -9.63 -6.24 -10.11
C ILE A 276 -10.69 -5.15 -9.94
N TRP A 277 -10.29 -3.97 -9.43
CA TRP A 277 -11.17 -2.82 -9.24
C TRP A 277 -11.16 -1.85 -10.43
N ASP A 278 -10.47 -2.18 -11.52
CA ASP A 278 -10.66 -1.45 -12.79
C ASP A 278 -12.11 -1.61 -13.25
N LYS A 279 -12.73 -0.50 -13.68
CA LYS A 279 -14.09 -0.46 -14.23
C LYS A 279 -14.32 -1.41 -15.41
N ARG A 280 -13.25 -1.83 -16.09
CA ARG A 280 -13.27 -2.78 -17.22
C ARG A 280 -13.18 -4.24 -16.78
N THR A 281 -12.78 -4.51 -15.54
CA THR A 281 -12.64 -5.89 -15.04
C THR A 281 -14.02 -6.48 -14.75
N THR A 282 -14.28 -7.65 -15.31
CA THR A 282 -15.52 -8.39 -15.05
C THR A 282 -15.47 -9.09 -13.69
N LEU A 283 -16.64 -9.36 -13.10
CA LEU A 283 -16.73 -10.09 -11.83
C LEU A 283 -16.08 -11.48 -11.90
N LYS A 284 -16.16 -12.14 -13.07
CA LYS A 284 -15.52 -13.44 -13.31
C LYS A 284 -14.00 -13.34 -13.25
N GLU A 285 -13.42 -12.34 -13.90
CA GLU A 285 -11.98 -12.08 -13.87
C GLU A 285 -11.51 -11.70 -12.47
N ALA A 286 -12.28 -10.89 -11.75
CA ALA A 286 -12.00 -10.53 -10.36
C ALA A 286 -11.92 -11.78 -9.47
N TYR A 287 -12.92 -12.68 -9.52
CA TYR A 287 -12.87 -13.92 -8.74
C TYR A 287 -11.76 -14.88 -9.19
N ALA A 288 -11.55 -15.03 -10.50
CA ALA A 288 -10.47 -15.87 -11.02
C ALA A 288 -9.10 -15.41 -10.50
N THR A 289 -8.87 -14.10 -10.50
CA THR A 289 -7.66 -13.47 -9.96
C THR A 289 -7.50 -13.76 -8.47
N GLN A 290 -8.54 -13.51 -7.68
CA GLN A 290 -8.50 -13.76 -6.23
C GLN A 290 -8.23 -15.23 -5.90
N PHE A 291 -8.93 -16.16 -6.56
CA PHE A 291 -8.69 -17.59 -6.35
C PHE A 291 -7.31 -18.02 -6.77
N PHE A 292 -6.77 -17.46 -7.86
CA PHE A 292 -5.37 -17.67 -8.25
C PHE A 292 -4.43 -17.22 -7.15
N HIS A 293 -4.49 -15.95 -6.74
CA HIS A 293 -3.59 -15.36 -5.72
C HIS A 293 -3.65 -16.09 -4.39
N TYR A 294 -4.85 -16.34 -3.84
CA TYR A 294 -4.97 -17.10 -2.60
C TYR A 294 -4.48 -18.54 -2.76
N GLY A 295 -4.76 -19.19 -3.90
CA GLY A 295 -4.21 -20.51 -4.23
C GLY A 295 -2.68 -20.53 -4.18
N GLU A 296 -2.02 -19.52 -4.74
CA GLU A 296 -0.56 -19.38 -4.70
C GLU A 296 -0.03 -19.25 -3.27
N THR A 297 -0.66 -18.45 -2.41
CA THR A 297 -0.23 -18.32 -1.01
C THR A 297 -0.24 -19.65 -0.25
N PHE A 298 -1.26 -20.50 -0.48
CA PHE A 298 -1.32 -21.84 0.10
C PHE A 298 -0.24 -22.77 -0.49
N ARG A 299 0.00 -22.73 -1.80
CA ARG A 299 1.03 -23.55 -2.45
C ARG A 299 2.43 -23.17 -1.99
N ILE A 300 2.74 -21.87 -1.91
CA ILE A 300 4.02 -21.35 -1.40
C ILE A 300 4.15 -21.71 0.09
N GLY A 301 3.12 -21.44 0.90
CA GLY A 301 3.10 -21.79 2.32
C GLY A 301 3.33 -23.29 2.57
N ALA A 302 2.75 -24.17 1.75
CA ALA A 302 2.99 -25.62 1.82
C ALA A 302 4.46 -25.98 1.56
N LYS A 303 5.08 -25.38 0.53
CA LYS A 303 6.51 -25.57 0.22
C LYS A 303 7.41 -25.05 1.35
N LYS A 304 7.11 -23.88 1.92
CA LYS A 304 7.86 -23.33 3.06
C LYS A 304 7.70 -24.18 4.31
N ARG A 305 6.50 -24.70 4.57
CA ARG A 305 6.23 -25.64 5.67
C ARG A 305 7.03 -26.94 5.50
N ALA A 306 7.12 -27.49 4.29
CA ALA A 306 7.96 -28.64 4.01
C ALA A 306 9.46 -28.35 4.23
N ALA A 307 9.89 -27.10 4.03
CA ALA A 307 11.23 -26.62 4.34
C ALA A 307 11.45 -26.26 5.84
N GLY A 308 10.50 -26.58 6.72
CA GLY A 308 10.62 -26.42 8.17
C GLY A 308 10.05 -25.11 8.75
N TRP A 309 9.51 -24.21 7.92
CA TRP A 309 8.86 -22.99 8.41
C TRP A 309 7.50 -23.29 9.04
N LYS A 310 7.10 -22.48 10.03
CA LYS A 310 5.84 -22.66 10.74
C LYS A 310 4.87 -21.52 10.42
N PRO A 311 3.62 -21.82 10.02
CA PRO A 311 2.54 -20.85 10.02
C PRO A 311 2.33 -20.23 11.41
N CYS A 312 1.79 -19.01 11.47
CA CYS A 312 1.67 -18.29 12.74
C CYS A 312 0.62 -18.89 13.70
N GLY A 313 -0.25 -19.77 13.20
CA GLY A 313 -1.41 -20.29 13.92
C GLY A 313 -2.61 -19.34 13.89
N LEU A 314 -3.81 -19.92 13.80
CA LEU A 314 -5.07 -19.18 13.61
C LEU A 314 -5.33 -18.15 14.72
N TRP A 315 -5.26 -18.56 15.99
CA TRP A 315 -5.60 -17.69 17.11
C TRP A 315 -4.64 -16.53 17.30
N TYR A 316 -3.34 -16.75 17.03
CA TYR A 316 -2.35 -15.69 17.03
C TYR A 316 -2.63 -14.66 15.94
N GLY A 317 -2.96 -15.10 14.73
CA GLY A 317 -3.40 -14.23 13.63
C GLY A 317 -4.64 -13.40 13.99
N VAL A 318 -5.68 -14.03 14.54
CA VAL A 318 -6.90 -13.31 14.99
C VAL A 318 -6.58 -12.24 16.04
N ARG A 319 -5.67 -12.54 16.99
CA ARG A 319 -5.24 -11.57 18.00
C ARG A 319 -4.55 -10.36 17.37
N LEU A 320 -3.64 -10.58 16.41
CA LEU A 320 -2.96 -9.50 15.70
C LEU A 320 -3.92 -8.66 14.85
N TRP A 321 -4.85 -9.30 14.15
CA TRP A 321 -5.89 -8.59 13.39
C TRP A 321 -6.76 -7.70 14.28
N ARG A 322 -7.19 -8.19 15.45
CA ARG A 322 -7.94 -7.38 16.43
C ARG A 322 -7.10 -6.20 16.93
N ARG A 323 -5.81 -6.41 17.19
CA ARG A 323 -4.88 -5.34 17.60
C ARG A 323 -4.75 -4.29 16.49
N GLN A 324 -4.54 -4.71 15.25
CA GLN A 324 -4.46 -3.82 14.09
C GLN A 324 -5.73 -2.98 13.93
N LYS A 325 -6.92 -3.58 14.05
CA LYS A 325 -8.19 -2.84 13.99
C LYS A 325 -8.30 -1.75 15.06
N ARG A 326 -7.88 -2.02 16.30
CA ARG A 326 -7.87 -1.01 17.37
C ARG A 326 -6.90 0.12 17.08
N LEU A 327 -5.72 -0.20 16.56
CA LEU A 327 -4.72 0.78 16.15
C LEU A 327 -5.25 1.69 15.05
N LEU A 328 -5.80 1.12 13.98
CA LEU A 328 -6.37 1.88 12.87
C LEU A 328 -7.48 2.84 13.31
N ALA A 329 -8.32 2.43 14.26
CA ALA A 329 -9.38 3.28 14.81
C ALA A 329 -8.85 4.43 15.68
N SER A 330 -7.60 4.36 16.15
CA SER A 330 -6.96 5.37 17.00
C SER A 330 -6.12 6.39 16.22
N TYR A 331 -5.87 6.16 14.94
CA TYR A 331 -5.04 7.03 14.11
C TYR A 331 -5.79 8.27 13.63
N PRO A 332 -5.09 9.40 13.42
CA PRO A 332 -5.71 10.59 12.86
C PRO A 332 -6.23 10.34 11.45
N MET A 333 -7.14 11.21 10.99
CA MET A 333 -7.54 11.20 9.57
C MET A 333 -6.32 11.43 8.68
N ASN A 334 -6.22 10.66 7.61
CA ASN A 334 -5.17 10.82 6.61
C ASN A 334 -5.37 12.11 5.79
N ASP A 335 -4.28 12.64 5.25
CA ASP A 335 -4.33 13.71 4.25
C ASP A 335 -4.77 13.19 2.87
#